data_AF-A0A453SRF3-F1
#
_entry.id   AF-A0A453SRF3-F1
#
_cell.length_a   1.000
_cell.length_b   1.000
_cell.length_c   1.000
_cell.angle_alpha   90.00
_cell.angle_beta   90.00
_cell.angle_gamma   90.00
#
_symmetry.space_group_name_H-M   'P 1'
#
loop_
_entity.id
_entity.type
_entity.pdbx_description
1 polymer ?
#
loop_
_entity_poly.entity_id
_entity_poly.type
_entity_poly.pdbx_seq_one_letter_code
_entity_poly.pdbx_strand_id
1 'polypeptide(L)'
;YAPPEGSDTSVKSLLASLLPSPSEPPTGGAGKEAVDLLLFCAAARAASAEAPALHWVPEGLSKAAAAAMEEMAAMGGWAGVAEMVVAMMPEAVPPLKAVLKDTGVDANDDMMMIGAVKPPKEHAFVAAHQFRWLLSQVNYPKLGDLCWLVIPCALIIGHRTFR
;
A
#
# COMPACT_ATOMS: atom_id res chain seq x y z
N TYR A 1 -6.68 21.25 -2.76
CA TYR A 1 -5.85 20.82 -3.91
C TYR A 1 -6.79 20.60 -5.09
N ALA A 2 -6.54 21.24 -6.23
CA ALA A 2 -7.19 20.88 -7.50
C ALA A 2 -6.30 19.84 -8.19
N PRO A 3 -6.84 18.69 -8.65
CA PRO A 3 -6.02 17.68 -9.32
C PRO A 3 -5.44 18.25 -10.63
N PRO A 4 -4.23 17.86 -11.04
CA PRO A 4 -3.71 18.21 -12.36
C PRO A 4 -4.61 17.58 -13.42
N GLU A 5 -5.02 18.37 -14.39
CA GLU A 5 -5.81 17.90 -15.53
C GLU A 5 -4.95 16.96 -16.38
N GLY A 6 -5.27 15.66 -16.39
CA GLY A 6 -4.60 14.69 -17.26
C GLY A 6 -4.52 13.23 -16.79
N SER A 7 -4.96 12.86 -15.59
CA SER A 7 -5.13 11.45 -15.22
C SER A 7 -6.40 11.22 -14.39
N ASP A 8 -7.39 10.54 -14.97
CA ASP A 8 -8.69 10.23 -14.34
C ASP A 8 -8.61 9.25 -13.16
N THR A 9 -7.43 8.80 -12.79
CA THR A 9 -7.18 7.82 -11.72
C THR A 9 -6.86 8.53 -10.41
N SER A 10 -7.92 8.80 -9.64
CA SER A 10 -7.83 9.40 -8.32
C SER A 10 -7.24 8.43 -7.29
N VAL A 11 -6.36 8.91 -6.40
CA VAL A 11 -5.93 8.14 -5.20
C VAL A 11 -7.15 7.63 -4.40
N LYS A 12 -8.28 8.34 -4.45
CA LYS A 12 -9.53 7.91 -3.84
C LYS A 12 -10.14 6.68 -4.52
N SER A 13 -10.08 6.58 -5.84
CA SER A 13 -10.60 5.39 -6.54
C SER A 13 -9.67 4.18 -6.35
N LEU A 14 -8.36 4.40 -6.25
CA LEU A 14 -7.41 3.36 -5.85
C LEU A 14 -7.75 2.80 -4.46
N LEU A 15 -8.00 3.67 -3.48
CA LEU A 15 -8.36 3.22 -2.12
C LEU A 15 -9.75 2.61 -2.06
N ALA A 16 -10.72 3.15 -2.82
CA ALA A 16 -12.04 2.55 -2.92
C ALA A 16 -11.97 1.14 -3.54
N SER A 17 -11.05 0.90 -4.48
CA SER A 17 -10.83 -0.44 -5.05
C SER A 17 -10.24 -1.44 -4.05
N LEU A 18 -9.65 -0.98 -2.94
CA LEU A 18 -9.11 -1.85 -1.89
C LEU A 18 -10.17 -2.19 -0.82
N LEU A 19 -11.34 -1.55 -0.87
CA LEU A 19 -12.44 -1.87 0.01
C LEU A 19 -13.22 -3.06 -0.54
N PRO A 20 -13.74 -3.95 0.33
CA PRO A 20 -14.64 -5.02 -0.11
C PRO A 20 -15.85 -4.45 -0.85
N SER A 21 -16.09 -4.91 -2.07
CA SER A 21 -17.32 -4.61 -2.81
C SER A 21 -18.51 -5.23 -2.08
N PRO A 22 -19.53 -4.46 -1.65
CA PRO A 22 -20.73 -5.03 -1.02
C PRO A 22 -21.60 -5.87 -2.00
N SER A 23 -21.28 -5.83 -3.29
CA SER A 23 -22.09 -6.38 -4.38
C SER A 23 -21.53 -7.66 -4.99
N GLU A 24 -20.32 -8.08 -4.61
CA GLU A 24 -19.66 -9.25 -5.19
C GLU A 24 -19.57 -10.38 -4.15
N PRO A 25 -19.93 -11.63 -4.51
CA PRO A 25 -19.62 -12.77 -3.65
C PRO A 25 -18.10 -12.85 -3.47
N PRO A 26 -17.60 -13.28 -2.29
CA PRO A 26 -16.16 -13.39 -2.03
C PRO A 26 -15.54 -14.35 -3.04
N THR A 27 -15.00 -13.78 -4.12
CA THR A 27 -14.43 -14.52 -5.26
C THR A 27 -12.91 -14.60 -5.10
N GLY A 28 -12.34 -13.80 -4.19
CA GLY A 28 -10.98 -13.95 -3.69
C GLY A 28 -10.94 -14.86 -2.47
N GLY A 29 -9.89 -15.67 -2.33
CA GLY A 29 -9.64 -16.37 -1.07
C GLY A 29 -9.58 -15.35 0.08
N ALA A 30 -10.09 -15.71 1.26
CA ALA A 30 -10.19 -14.83 2.44
C ALA A 30 -8.90 -14.05 2.77
N GLY A 31 -7.72 -14.57 2.38
CA GLY A 31 -6.43 -13.88 2.51
C GLY A 31 -6.31 -12.61 1.65
N LYS A 32 -6.83 -12.60 0.42
CA LYS A 32 -6.73 -11.43 -0.48
C LYS A 32 -7.51 -10.23 0.06
N GLU A 33 -8.73 -10.46 0.53
CA GLU A 33 -9.57 -9.40 1.10
C GLU A 33 -8.96 -8.80 2.37
N ALA A 34 -8.33 -9.64 3.22
CA ALA A 34 -7.60 -9.19 4.39
C ALA A 34 -6.36 -8.36 4.01
N VAL A 35 -5.65 -8.74 2.94
CA VAL A 35 -4.50 -7.99 2.43
C VAL A 35 -4.93 -6.65 1.83
N ASP A 36 -6.01 -6.61 1.04
CA ASP A 36 -6.55 -5.39 0.46
C ASP A 36 -6.99 -4.41 1.57
N LEU A 37 -7.68 -4.92 2.61
CA LEU A 37 -8.06 -4.15 3.79
C LEU A 37 -6.83 -3.65 4.58
N LEU A 38 -5.80 -4.48 4.75
CA LEU A 38 -4.53 -4.07 5.37
C LEU A 38 -3.87 -2.94 4.58
N LEU A 39 -3.83 -3.04 3.26
CA LEU A 39 -3.23 -2.01 2.40
C LEU A 39 -4.03 -0.70 2.45
N PHE A 40 -5.36 -0.77 2.49
CA PHE A 40 -6.22 0.39 2.73
C PHE A 40 -5.91 1.05 4.07
N CYS A 41 -5.87 0.26 5.15
CA CYS A 41 -5.57 0.76 6.49
C CYS A 41 -4.17 1.37 6.54
N ALA A 42 -3.17 0.72 5.94
CA ALA A 42 -1.81 1.24 5.84
C ALA A 42 -1.78 2.60 5.13
N ALA A 43 -2.55 2.80 4.06
CA ALA A 43 -2.62 4.10 3.38
C ALA A 43 -3.29 5.17 4.25
N ALA A 44 -4.40 4.84 4.91
CA ALA A 44 -5.12 5.74 5.81
C ALA A 44 -4.28 6.12 7.05
N ARG A 45 -3.40 5.21 7.50
CA ARG A 45 -2.52 5.40 8.65
C ARG A 45 -1.18 6.05 8.29
N ALA A 46 -0.71 5.87 7.04
CA ALA A 46 0.47 6.54 6.50
C ALA A 46 0.21 8.03 6.21
N ALA A 47 -1.06 8.45 6.19
CA ALA A 47 -1.45 9.85 6.09
C ALA A 47 -0.95 10.63 7.32
N SER A 48 0.15 11.34 7.12
CA SER A 48 0.75 12.26 8.10
C SER A 48 0.87 13.65 7.47
N ALA A 49 1.01 14.68 8.31
CA ALA A 49 1.21 16.07 7.88
C ALA A 49 2.40 16.25 6.91
N GLU A 50 3.37 15.31 6.92
CA GLU A 50 4.54 15.28 6.03
C GLU A 50 4.25 14.75 4.61
N ALA A 51 3.03 14.27 4.34
CA ALA A 51 2.65 13.67 3.06
C ALA A 51 1.50 14.44 2.39
N PRO A 52 1.78 15.48 1.56
CA PRO A 52 0.76 16.30 0.92
C PRO A 52 -0.19 15.53 0.00
N ALA A 53 0.14 14.33 -0.47
CA ALA A 53 -0.81 13.53 -1.24
C ALA A 53 -1.86 12.80 -0.36
N LEU A 54 -1.62 12.73 0.95
CA LEU A 54 -2.44 12.03 1.93
C LEU A 54 -3.11 12.96 2.97
N HIS A 55 -2.92 14.29 2.86
CA HIS A 55 -3.53 15.29 3.75
C HIS A 55 -5.07 15.29 3.75
N TRP A 56 -5.69 14.58 2.82
CA TRP A 56 -7.15 14.49 2.71
C TRP A 56 -7.74 13.43 3.64
N VAL A 57 -6.94 12.54 4.24
CA VAL A 57 -7.46 11.47 5.10
C VAL A 57 -8.02 12.08 6.39
N PRO A 58 -9.34 11.98 6.65
CA PRO A 58 -9.91 12.50 7.87
C PRO A 58 -9.40 11.74 9.09
N GLU A 59 -9.25 12.44 10.23
CA GLU A 59 -8.83 11.81 11.50
C GLU A 59 -9.76 10.64 11.88
N GLY A 60 -11.07 10.79 11.64
CA GLY A 60 -12.05 9.73 11.85
C GLY A 60 -11.77 8.48 11.03
N LEU A 61 -11.32 8.62 9.78
CA LEU A 61 -10.94 7.49 8.93
C LEU A 61 -9.66 6.81 9.42
N SER A 62 -8.67 7.60 9.86
CA SER A 62 -7.43 7.04 10.43
C SER A 62 -7.70 6.25 11.72
N LYS A 63 -8.61 6.75 12.58
CA LYS A 63 -9.07 6.03 13.79
C LYS A 63 -9.84 4.76 13.46
N ALA A 64 -10.75 4.82 12.47
CA ALA A 64 -11.48 3.65 12.00
C ALA A 64 -10.54 2.59 11.42
N ALA A 65 -9.53 3.00 10.64
CA ALA A 65 -8.49 2.09 10.15
C ALA A 65 -7.71 1.45 11.30
N ALA A 66 -7.36 2.21 12.36
CA ALA A 66 -6.70 1.64 13.52
C ALA A 66 -7.58 0.59 14.24
N ALA A 67 -8.86 0.88 14.45
CA ALA A 67 -9.81 -0.06 15.06
C ALA A 67 -9.99 -1.34 14.22
N ALA A 68 -10.15 -1.20 12.90
CA ALA A 68 -10.27 -2.33 11.99
C ALA A 68 -9.02 -3.24 12.04
N MET A 69 -7.82 -2.68 12.22
CA MET A 69 -6.60 -3.47 12.37
C MET A 69 -6.53 -4.23 13.69
N GLU A 70 -7.01 -3.66 14.79
CA GLU A 70 -7.14 -4.37 16.06
C GLU A 70 -8.16 -5.51 15.96
N GLU A 71 -9.28 -5.28 15.28
CA GLU A 71 -10.29 -6.31 15.02
C GLU A 71 -9.74 -7.44 14.14
N MET A 72 -9.02 -7.11 13.05
CA MET A 72 -8.33 -8.12 12.24
C MET A 72 -7.34 -8.92 13.09
N ALA A 73 -6.53 -8.23 13.90
CA ALA A 73 -5.56 -8.88 14.80
C ALA A 73 -6.26 -9.87 15.74
N ALA A 74 -7.36 -9.46 16.37
CA ALA A 74 -8.14 -10.30 17.27
C ALA A 74 -8.80 -11.50 16.55
N MET A 75 -9.42 -11.26 15.39
CA MET A 75 -10.14 -12.30 14.64
C MET A 75 -9.21 -13.35 14.04
N GLY A 76 -8.00 -12.99 13.64
CA GLY A 76 -6.99 -13.96 13.19
C GLY A 76 -6.15 -14.56 14.31
N GLY A 77 -6.46 -14.25 15.58
CA GLY A 77 -5.79 -14.86 16.73
C GLY A 77 -4.36 -14.39 16.97
N TRP A 78 -3.99 -13.21 16.46
CA TRP A 78 -2.68 -12.60 16.69
C TRP A 78 -2.67 -11.85 18.03
N ALA A 79 -1.50 -11.77 18.69
CA ALA A 79 -1.35 -11.05 19.95
C ALA A 79 -1.45 -9.53 19.79
N GLY A 80 -1.44 -9.02 18.57
CA GLY A 80 -1.67 -7.61 18.25
C GLY A 80 -1.31 -7.26 16.80
N VAL A 81 -1.53 -5.98 16.45
CA VAL A 81 -1.34 -5.45 15.09
C VAL A 81 0.06 -5.72 14.54
N ALA A 82 1.10 -5.59 15.36
CA ALA A 82 2.48 -5.82 14.91
C ALA A 82 2.72 -7.28 14.46
N GLU A 83 2.13 -8.25 15.16
CA GLU A 83 2.27 -9.65 14.80
C GLU A 83 1.47 -9.99 13.54
N MET A 84 0.23 -9.49 13.45
CA MET A 84 -0.58 -9.59 12.24
C MET A 84 0.14 -9.00 11.02
N VAL A 85 0.72 -7.80 11.13
CA VAL A 85 1.45 -7.17 10.01
C VAL A 85 2.62 -8.03 9.56
N VAL A 86 3.43 -8.56 10.47
CA VAL A 86 4.55 -9.46 10.12
C VAL A 86 4.03 -10.71 9.40
N ALA A 87 2.94 -11.31 9.88
CA ALA A 87 2.35 -12.50 9.27
C ALA A 87 1.81 -12.24 7.86
N MET A 88 1.24 -11.05 7.61
CA MET A 88 0.63 -10.71 6.32
C MET A 88 1.58 -10.03 5.32
N MET A 89 2.76 -9.59 5.75
CA MET A 89 3.76 -8.94 4.88
C MET A 89 4.18 -9.76 3.64
N PRO A 90 4.34 -11.11 3.71
CA PRO A 90 4.64 -11.91 2.53
C PRO A 90 3.60 -11.79 1.41
N GLU A 91 2.33 -11.50 1.75
CA GLU A 91 1.25 -11.31 0.78
C GLU A 91 1.03 -9.83 0.44
N ALA A 92 1.26 -8.92 1.40
CA ALA A 92 1.04 -7.48 1.19
C ALA A 92 2.19 -6.76 0.47
N VAL A 93 3.43 -7.24 0.59
CA VAL A 93 4.60 -6.60 -0.05
C VAL A 93 4.68 -6.85 -1.58
N PRO A 94 4.41 -8.04 -2.12
CA PRO A 94 4.42 -8.27 -3.57
C PRO A 94 3.56 -7.31 -4.41
N PRO A 95 2.28 -7.01 -4.07
CA PRO A 95 1.49 -6.06 -4.84
C PRO A 95 2.05 -4.63 -4.76
N LEU A 96 2.56 -4.21 -3.59
CA LEU A 96 3.27 -2.93 -3.45
C LEU A 96 4.51 -2.88 -4.35
N LYS A 97 5.30 -3.96 -4.38
CA LYS A 97 6.48 -4.08 -5.23
C LYS A 97 6.13 -4.03 -6.72
N ALA A 98 5.01 -4.63 -7.14
CA ALA A 98 4.53 -4.58 -8.53
C ALA A 98 4.21 -3.14 -8.94
N VAL A 99 3.39 -2.43 -8.14
CA VAL A 99 3.10 -1.00 -8.36
C VAL A 99 4.39 -0.17 -8.39
N LEU A 100 5.35 -0.47 -7.50
CA LEU A 100 6.65 0.20 -7.48
C LEU A 100 7.57 -0.16 -8.67
N LYS A 101 7.36 -1.28 -9.35
CA LYS A 101 8.10 -1.58 -10.58
C LYS A 101 7.45 -0.90 -11.79
N ASP A 102 6.14 -1.03 -11.91
CA ASP A 102 5.40 -0.63 -13.12
C ASP A 102 5.42 0.89 -13.35
N THR A 103 5.50 1.68 -12.27
CA THR A 103 5.62 3.14 -12.36
C THR A 103 7.07 3.63 -12.51
N GLY A 104 8.07 2.74 -12.50
CA GLY A 104 9.46 3.09 -12.80
C GLY A 104 9.58 3.49 -14.27
N VAL A 105 10.04 4.72 -14.55
CA VAL A 105 10.44 5.10 -15.90
C VAL A 105 11.83 4.51 -16.11
N ASP A 106 11.89 3.33 -16.73
CA ASP A 106 13.12 2.98 -17.42
C ASP A 106 13.27 3.97 -18.58
N ALA A 107 14.44 4.60 -18.67
CA ALA A 107 14.71 5.57 -19.73
C ALA A 107 15.01 4.88 -21.08
N ASN A 108 14.77 3.57 -21.16
CA ASN A 108 15.12 2.74 -22.31
C ASN A 108 13.90 2.10 -23.01
N ASP A 109 12.68 2.45 -22.62
CA ASP A 109 11.47 1.82 -23.16
C ASP A 109 10.85 2.62 -24.33
N ASP A 110 11.69 2.94 -25.33
CA ASP A 110 11.28 3.44 -26.65
C ASP A 110 10.81 2.28 -27.56
N MET A 111 10.19 1.24 -26.98
CA MET A 111 9.60 0.16 -27.74
C MET A 111 8.26 -0.31 -27.15
N MET A 112 7.22 0.48 -27.46
CA MET A 112 5.89 -0.01 -27.86
C MET A 112 5.35 -1.23 -27.09
N MET A 113 4.71 -0.99 -25.94
CA MET A 113 3.68 -1.89 -25.41
C MET A 113 2.33 -1.16 -25.42
N ILE A 114 1.59 -1.34 -26.52
CA ILE A 114 0.21 -0.91 -26.66
C ILE A 114 -0.64 -1.84 -25.78
N GLY A 115 -1.04 -1.38 -24.59
CA GLY A 115 -2.07 -2.06 -23.78
C GLY A 115 -1.87 -2.02 -22.26
N ALA A 116 -0.67 -1.74 -21.76
CA ALA A 116 -0.43 -1.59 -20.33
C ALA A 116 -0.50 -0.10 -19.96
N VAL A 117 -1.63 0.34 -19.40
CA VAL A 117 -1.76 1.67 -18.81
C VAL A 117 -0.80 1.74 -17.62
N LYS A 118 0.31 2.46 -17.79
CA LYS A 118 1.28 2.71 -16.71
C LYS A 118 0.50 3.32 -15.53
N PRO A 119 0.61 2.77 -14.30
CA PRO A 119 -0.10 3.36 -13.18
C PRO A 119 0.37 4.81 -12.99
N PRO A 120 -0.51 5.72 -12.59
CA PRO A 120 -0.14 7.11 -12.28
C PRO A 120 1.01 7.15 -11.28
N LYS A 121 1.88 8.16 -11.39
CA LYS A 121 3.03 8.34 -10.48
C LYS A 121 2.56 8.45 -9.02
N GLU A 122 1.34 8.92 -8.82
CA GLU A 122 0.61 9.05 -7.56
C GLU A 122 0.39 7.69 -6.88
N HIS A 123 0.14 6.61 -7.64
CA HIS A 123 -0.02 5.26 -7.09
C HIS A 123 1.30 4.75 -6.49
N ALA A 124 2.41 5.10 -7.12
CA ALA A 124 3.75 4.77 -6.65
C ALA A 124 4.09 5.44 -5.32
N PHE A 125 3.62 6.69 -5.15
CA PHE A 125 3.76 7.46 -3.92
C PHE A 125 2.94 6.83 -2.78
N VAL A 126 1.67 6.48 -3.06
CA VAL A 126 0.80 5.80 -2.09
C VAL A 126 1.40 4.45 -1.67
N ALA A 127 1.89 3.65 -2.63
CA ALA A 127 2.53 2.37 -2.35
C ALA A 127 3.79 2.50 -1.48
N ALA A 128 4.62 3.52 -1.73
CA ALA A 128 5.80 3.79 -0.90
C ALA A 128 5.41 4.19 0.54
N HIS A 129 4.33 4.96 0.70
CA HIS A 129 3.81 5.35 2.01
C HIS A 129 3.17 4.17 2.77
N GLN A 130 2.36 3.35 2.09
CA GLN A 130 1.83 2.11 2.64
C GLN A 130 2.97 1.21 3.13
N PHE A 131 3.99 1.02 2.29
CA PHE A 131 5.16 0.23 2.62
C PHE A 131 5.92 0.80 3.83
N ARG A 132 6.21 2.11 3.87
CA ARG A 132 6.89 2.77 4.99
C ARG A 132 6.11 2.58 6.30
N TRP A 133 4.78 2.68 6.27
CA TRP A 133 3.95 2.48 7.44
C TRP A 133 3.95 1.01 7.91
N LEU A 134 3.87 0.04 6.99
CA LEU A 134 3.98 -1.38 7.36
C LEU A 134 5.28 -1.67 8.11
N LEU A 135 6.41 -1.10 7.65
CA LEU A 135 7.69 -1.25 8.33
C LEU A 135 7.74 -0.61 9.71
N SER A 136 7.04 0.52 9.93
CA SER A 136 7.02 1.14 11.27
C SER A 136 6.29 0.30 12.32
N GLN A 137 5.49 -0.67 11.90
CA GLN A 137 4.82 -1.60 12.82
C GLN A 137 5.73 -2.77 13.24
N VAL A 138 6.89 -2.97 12.60
CA VAL A 138 7.76 -4.13 12.84
C VAL A 138 9.01 -3.71 13.61
N ASN A 139 9.16 -4.25 14.82
CA ASN A 139 10.35 -4.05 15.65
C ASN A 139 11.42 -5.13 15.43
N TYR A 140 12.67 -4.81 15.77
CA TYR A 140 13.76 -5.79 15.85
C TYR A 140 13.44 -6.86 16.92
N PRO A 141 13.72 -8.16 16.68
CA PRO A 141 14.47 -8.74 15.56
C PRO A 141 13.63 -9.13 14.34
N LYS A 142 12.28 -9.09 14.39
CA LYS A 142 11.39 -9.58 13.32
C LYS A 142 11.60 -8.88 11.97
N LEU A 143 12.12 -7.66 11.98
CA LEU A 143 12.51 -6.96 10.75
C LEU A 143 13.59 -7.71 9.96
N GLY A 144 14.50 -8.42 10.65
CA GLY A 144 15.56 -9.22 10.03
C GLY A 144 15.02 -10.33 9.14
N ASP A 145 13.93 -10.97 9.56
CA ASP A 145 13.27 -12.06 8.82
C ASP A 145 12.57 -11.55 7.54
N LEU A 146 12.33 -10.25 7.47
CA LEU A 146 11.66 -9.58 6.35
C LEU A 146 12.65 -8.88 5.41
N CYS A 147 13.96 -8.86 5.72
CA CYS A 147 14.98 -8.17 4.92
C CYS A 147 14.94 -8.53 3.43
N TRP A 148 14.66 -9.79 3.09
CA TRP A 148 14.56 -10.26 1.70
C TRP A 148 13.39 -9.62 0.93
N LEU A 149 12.32 -9.20 1.62
CA LEU A 149 11.20 -8.43 1.07
C LEU A 149 11.49 -6.93 1.09
N VAL A 150 12.12 -6.46 2.17
CA VAL A 150 12.29 -5.03 2.45
C VAL A 150 13.37 -4.40 1.60
N ILE A 151 14.54 -5.03 1.50
CA ILE A 151 15.71 -4.50 0.79
C ILE A 151 15.38 -4.22 -0.68
N PRO A 152 14.75 -5.15 -1.45
CA PRO A 152 14.41 -4.88 -2.84
C PRO A 152 13.44 -3.70 -3.01
N CYS A 153 12.46 -3.54 -2.11
CA CYS A 153 11.49 -2.45 -2.19
C CYS A 153 12.11 -1.10 -1.83
N ALA A 154 12.95 -1.06 -0.79
CA ALA A 154 13.68 0.13 -0.39
C ALA A 154 14.63 0.62 -1.49
N LEU A 155 15.29 -0.27 -2.22
CA LEU A 155 16.14 0.08 -3.36
C LEU A 155 15.35 0.70 -4.51
N ILE A 156 14.17 0.15 -4.84
CA ILE A 156 13.29 0.70 -5.89
C ILE A 156 12.79 2.10 -5.51
N ILE A 157 12.43 2.31 -4.23
CA ILE A 157 11.99 3.61 -3.72
C ILE A 157 13.15 4.62 -3.73
N GLY A 158 14.31 4.23 -3.20
CA GLY A 158 15.49 5.10 -3.11
C GLY A 158 16.04 5.55 -4.46
N HIS A 159 15.97 4.69 -5.48
CA HIS A 159 16.37 5.05 -6.85
C HIS A 159 15.48 6.15 -7.46
N ARG A 160 14.27 6.37 -6.94
CA ARG A 160 13.38 7.45 -7.41
C ARG A 160 13.58 8.78 -6.69
N THR A 161 13.97 8.77 -5.42
CA THR A 161 14.16 10.01 -4.66
C THR A 161 15.39 10.80 -5.12
N PHE A 162 16.30 10.15 -5.87
CA PHE A 162 17.54 10.73 -6.40
C PHE A 162 17.50 11.08 -7.90
N ARG A 163 16.34 10.98 -8.56
CA ARG A 163 16.17 11.31 -9.98
C ARG A 163 15.09 12.38 -10.14
#